data_AF-A0A4P7YVH2-F1
#
_entry.id   AF-A0A4P7YVH2-F1
#
_cell.length_a   1.000
_cell.length_b   1.000
_cell.length_c   1.000
_cell.angle_alpha   90.00
_cell.angle_beta   90.00
_cell.angle_gamma   90.00
#
_symmetry.space_group_name_H-M   'P 1'
#
loop_
_entity.id
_entity.type
_entity.pdbx_description
1 polymer ?
#
loop_
_entity_poly.entity_id
_entity_poly.type
_entity_poly.pdbx_seq_one_letter_code
_entity_poly.pdbx_strand_id
1 'polypeptide(L)' 'MPERALDPQSAICSAIRLLRDHSRGCASIETRRLLIHTERWLVWMLRCEEGEDLPVPAELAG' A
#
# COMPACT_ATOMS: atom_id res chain seq x y z
N MET A 1 -18.12 -4.55 -8.11
CA MET A 1 -16.97 -5.02 -7.31
C MET A 1 -17.36 -4.82 -5.86
N PRO A 2 -17.66 -5.88 -5.08
CA PRO A 2 -18.04 -5.63 -3.70
C PRO A 2 -16.83 -5.07 -2.98
N GLU A 3 -17.06 -4.03 -2.19
CA GLU A 3 -16.11 -3.50 -1.21
C GLU A 3 -15.69 -4.68 -0.32
N ARG A 4 -14.48 -5.20 -0.54
CA ARG A 4 -13.85 -6.07 0.46
C ARG A 4 -13.67 -5.18 1.68
N ALA A 5 -14.49 -5.42 2.71
CA ALA A 5 -14.36 -4.78 4.00
C ALA A 5 -13.02 -5.21 4.60
N LEU A 6 -11.96 -4.52 4.20
CA LEU A 6 -10.65 -4.55 4.80
C LEU A 6 -10.85 -4.41 6.30
N ASP A 7 -10.45 -5.44 7.07
CA ASP A 7 -10.56 -5.41 8.52
C ASP A 7 -9.94 -4.09 9.03
N PRO A 8 -10.75 -3.19 9.60
CA PRO A 8 -10.26 -1.89 10.09
C PRO A 8 -9.18 -2.06 11.17
N GLN A 9 -9.08 -3.22 11.81
CA GLN A 9 -8.06 -3.55 12.82
C GLN A 9 -6.75 -4.07 12.23
N SER A 10 -6.68 -4.36 10.92
CA SER A 10 -5.43 -4.77 10.29
C SER A 10 -4.40 -3.63 10.34
N ALA A 11 -3.21 -3.93 10.90
CA ALA A 11 -2.10 -3.00 10.97
C ALA A 11 -1.67 -2.51 9.57
N ILE A 12 -1.75 -3.38 8.56
CA ILE A 12 -1.44 -3.06 7.16
C ILE A 12 -2.45 -2.03 6.61
N CYS A 13 -3.74 -2.20 6.90
CA CYS A 13 -4.77 -1.26 6.47
C CYS A 13 -4.61 0.12 7.12
N SER A 14 -4.25 0.15 8.41
CA SER A 14 -3.93 1.39 9.11
C SER A 14 -2.71 2.10 8.53
N ALA A 15 -1.64 1.35 8.22
CA ALA A 15 -0.45 1.89 7.59
C ALA A 15 -0.74 2.47 6.20
N ILE A 16 -1.52 1.78 5.36
CA ILE A 16 -1.94 2.28 4.03
C ILE A 16 -2.68 3.62 4.15
N ARG A 17 -3.60 3.76 5.11
CA ARG A 17 -4.34 5.01 5.33
C ARG A 17 -3.39 6.16 5.70
N LEU A 18 -2.46 5.92 6.63
CA LEU A 18 -1.46 6.91 7.04
C LEU A 18 -0.56 7.35 5.88
N LEU A 19 -0.11 6.42 5.04
CA LEU A 19 0.72 6.74 3.87
C LEU A 19 -0.05 7.58 2.84
N ARG A 20 -1.32 7.26 2.59
CA ARG A 20 -2.20 8.05 1.71
C ARG A 20 -2.40 9.46 2.21
N ASP A 21 -2.69 9.62 3.49
CA ASP A 21 -2.91 10.94 4.07
C ASP A 21 -1.63 11.78 4.07
N HIS A 22 -0.50 11.17 4.41
CA HIS A 22 0.78 11.89 4.43
C HIS A 22 1.27 12.25 3.02
N SER A 23 1.15 11.34 2.05
CA SER A 23 1.60 11.59 0.66
C SER A 23 0.88 12.77 0.00
N ARG A 24 -0.41 12.99 0.30
CA ARG A 24 -1.21 14.14 -0.20
C ARG A 24 -0.65 15.49 0.26
N GLY A 25 -0.17 15.57 1.50
CA GLY A 25 0.41 16.78 2.07
C GLY A 25 1.93 16.91 1.88
N CYS A 26 2.59 15.88 1.37
CA CYS A 26 4.05 15.83 1.30
C CYS A 26 4.59 16.77 0.19
N ALA A 27 5.31 17.82 0.57
CA ALA A 27 5.87 18.80 -0.37
C ALA A 27 7.11 18.28 -1.14
N SER A 28 7.85 17.34 -0.55
CA SER A 28 9.00 16.70 -1.20
C SER A 28 8.52 15.66 -2.21
N ILE A 29 8.87 15.87 -3.49
CA ILE A 29 8.51 14.95 -4.58
C ILE A 29 9.11 13.56 -4.35
N GLU A 30 10.38 13.50 -3.95
CA GLU A 30 11.10 12.24 -3.70
C GLU A 30 10.48 11.48 -2.52
N THR A 31 10.16 12.18 -1.44
CA THR A 31 9.48 11.57 -0.29
C THR A 31 8.08 11.11 -0.66
N ARG A 32 7.32 11.90 -1.44
CA ARG A 32 5.99 11.51 -1.92
C ARG A 32 6.05 10.24 -2.76
N ARG A 33 7.02 10.13 -3.67
CA ARG A 33 7.24 8.90 -4.47
C ARG A 33 7.50 7.70 -3.58
N LEU A 34 8.41 7.82 -2.62
CA LEU A 34 8.71 6.75 -1.67
C LEU A 34 7.46 6.28 -0.93
N LEU A 35 6.66 7.20 -0.39
CA LEU A 35 5.41 6.88 0.33
C LEU A 35 4.41 6.12 -0.56
N ILE A 36 4.26 6.54 -1.83
CA ILE A 36 3.39 5.86 -2.80
C ILE A 36 3.89 4.46 -3.11
N HIS A 37 5.21 4.27 -3.28
CA HIS A 37 5.78 2.95 -3.50
C HIS A 37 5.58 2.03 -2.29
N THR A 38 5.79 2.55 -1.07
CA THR A 38 5.50 1.80 0.16
C THR A 38 4.03 1.42 0.27
N GLU A 39 3.11 2.34 -0.07
CA GLU A 39 1.67 2.04 -0.10
C GLU A 39 1.36 0.87 -1.05
N ARG A 40 1.89 0.91 -2.28
CA ARG A 40 1.70 -0.16 -3.29
C ARG A 40 2.23 -1.50 -2.79
N TRP A 41 3.38 -1.51 -2.12
CA TRP A 41 3.93 -2.71 -1.54
C TRP A 41 3.06 -3.30 -0.42
N LEU A 42 2.56 -2.46 0.49
CA LEU A 42 1.64 -2.90 1.55
C LEU A 42 0.34 -3.47 0.97
N VAL A 43 -0.20 -2.86 -0.09
CA VAL A 43 -1.37 -3.39 -0.80
C VAL A 43 -1.07 -4.74 -1.44
N TRP A 44 0.10 -4.90 -2.06
CA TRP A 44 0.51 -6.19 -2.64
C TRP A 44 0.62 -7.27 -1.56
N MET A 45 1.30 -7.00 -0.45
CA MET A 45 1.41 -7.96 0.66
C MET A 45 0.06 -8.39 1.19
N LEU A 46 -0.87 -7.44 1.36
CA LEU A 46 -2.21 -7.76 1.83
C LEU A 46 -2.95 -8.71 0.89
N ARG A 47 -2.83 -8.49 -0.42
CA ARG A 47 -3.45 -9.37 -1.42
C ARG A 47 -2.80 -10.74 -1.45
N CYS A 48 -1.50 -10.84 -1.19
CA CYS A 48 -0.83 -12.12 -1.01
C CYS A 48 -1.30 -12.86 0.25
N GLU A 49 -1.51 -12.15 1.37
CA GLU A 49 -2.11 -12.74 2.58
C GLU A 49 -3.54 -13.25 2.33
N GLU A 50 -4.29 -12.58 1.45
CA GLU A 50 -5.62 -13.03 0.98
C GLU A 50 -5.57 -14.23 0.02
N GLY A 51 -4.37 -14.73 -0.31
CA GLY A 51 -4.17 -15.89 -1.20
C GLY A 51 -4.23 -15.55 -2.68
N GLU A 52 -4.12 -14.27 -3.07
CA GLU A 52 -4.00 -13.90 -4.48
C GLU A 52 -2.59 -14.20 -4.99
N ASP A 53 -2.50 -14.92 -6.12
CA ASP A 53 -1.26 -15.13 -6.85
C ASP A 53 -0.96 -13.91 -7.72
N LEU A 54 -0.18 -12.98 -7.14
CA LEU A 54 0.19 -11.73 -7.80
C LEU A 54 1.69 -11.71 -8.13
N PRO A 55 2.07 -11.30 -9.34
CA PRO A 55 3.48 -11.08 -9.64
C PRO A 55 4.05 -10.01 -8.70
N VAL A 56 5.30 -10.19 -8.28
CA VAL A 56 6.01 -9.18 -7.48
C VAL A 56 6.05 -7.87 -8.26
N PRO A 57 5.62 -6.74 -7.69
CA PRO A 57 5.69 -5.44 -8.35
C PRO A 57 7.10 -5.16 -8.87
N ALA A 58 7.22 -4.73 -10.13
CA ALA A 58 8.50 -4.41 -10.76
C ALA A 58 9.31 -3.34 -9.99
N GLU A 59 8.62 -2.52 -9.19
CA GLU A 59 9.18 -1.51 -8.30
C GLU A 59 9.98 -2.12 -7.13
N LEU A 60 9.86 -3.44 -6.91
CA LEU A 60 10.52 -4.22 -5.86
C LEU A 60 11.48 -5.27 -6.43
N ALA A 61 11.38 -5.56 -7.73
CA ALA A 61 12.33 -6.39 -8.45
C ALA A 61 13.54 -5.51 -8.77
N GLY A 62 14.54 -5.54 -7.88
CA GLY A 62 15.76 -4.74 -7.98
C GLY A 62 16.52 -4.87 -9.29
#